data_AF-A0A5P1EH37-F1
#
_entry.id   AF-A0A5P1EH37-F1
#
_cell.length_a   1.000
_cell.length_b   1.000
_cell.length_c   1.000
_cell.angle_alpha   90.00
_cell.angle_beta   90.00
_cell.angle_gamma   90.00
#
_symmetry.space_group_name_H-M   'P 1'
#
loop_
_entity.id
_entity.type
_entity.pdbx_description
1 polymer ?
#
loop_
_entity_poly.entity_id
_entity_poly.type
_entity_poly.pdbx_seq_one_letter_code
_entity_poly.pdbx_strand_id
1 'polypeptide(L)'
;MISVKKISCRRAPKQFAEEAWGVGKLRHKKLANLIGYCCDDDQRLLVAEYMPNDTLTKHLFHWENQTIEWAMRLRVAFSVAEALNYCSNEGRPLYHDLNAYRVLFDEDGDPRLSCFGFIKNLAYTPPEYLRIGRITPESVVFSYGTLLLDLLSGKHIPPSHALDMIKGKNIHLFMDSHLEGNFSTEEASAIVDLASKCLQYEPKDRPDMKSLVATLESLQTKSEVPSHVMMGIKKQEEAPPIPQQPLSSMGEACSRMDLTAMHQILVATHYRDDQGTNELSFQEWTQQIRDALETRRQGDIVFRDKDFKTAIDCYSQFVDAGLMVSPTVYVRRSLCYLMCDEADSALRDAMQAQCLNSEWPTAFYMQALALAKLNMDSDAVDMLTEAAELEEKRQKDGSN
;
A
#
# COMPACT_ATOMS: atom_id res chain seq x y z
N MET A 1 4.36 1.24 -6.38
CA MET A 1 4.85 1.00 -4.99
C MET A 1 5.04 -0.50 -4.69
N ILE A 2 5.89 -0.87 -3.71
CA ILE A 2 6.13 -2.26 -3.28
C ILE A 2 5.85 -2.46 -1.78
N SER A 3 5.46 -3.68 -1.39
CA SER A 3 5.31 -4.10 0.00
C SER A 3 6.47 -5.01 0.41
N VAL A 4 7.19 -4.65 1.49
CA VAL A 4 8.28 -5.46 2.03
C VAL A 4 7.85 -6.09 3.36
N LYS A 5 7.85 -7.42 3.43
CA LYS A 5 7.58 -8.16 4.67
C LYS A 5 8.82 -8.86 5.18
N LYS A 6 9.25 -8.50 6.38
CA LYS A 6 10.28 -9.23 7.13
C LYS A 6 9.67 -10.46 7.78
N ILE A 7 10.30 -11.62 7.56
CA ILE A 7 9.90 -12.89 8.17
C ILE A 7 10.92 -13.24 9.26
N SER A 8 10.46 -13.35 10.50
CA SER A 8 11.28 -13.91 11.58
C SER A 8 11.33 -15.44 11.44
N CYS A 9 12.16 -15.93 10.52
CA CYS A 9 12.27 -17.35 10.21
C CYS A 9 13.58 -17.93 10.75
N ARG A 10 13.51 -19.02 11.54
CA ARG A 10 14.69 -19.83 11.92
C ARG A 10 15.09 -20.85 10.85
N ARG A 11 14.51 -20.80 9.65
CA ARG A 11 14.78 -21.78 8.58
C ARG A 11 16.11 -21.49 7.90
N ALA A 12 16.72 -22.56 7.39
CA ALA A 12 17.94 -22.48 6.62
C ALA A 12 17.75 -21.55 5.41
N PRO A 13 18.71 -20.65 5.12
CA PRO A 13 18.66 -19.70 4.00
C PRO A 13 18.20 -20.34 2.67
N LYS A 14 18.77 -21.50 2.34
CA LYS A 14 18.47 -22.24 1.10
C LYS A 14 17.00 -22.63 0.98
N GLN A 15 16.41 -23.16 2.05
CA GLN A 15 15.01 -23.59 2.04
C GLN A 15 14.06 -22.40 1.89
N PHE A 16 14.37 -21.28 2.52
CA PHE A 16 13.59 -20.05 2.34
C PHE A 16 13.68 -19.53 0.90
N ALA A 17 14.90 -19.48 0.35
CA ALA A 17 15.13 -19.02 -1.02
C ALA A 17 14.43 -19.89 -2.06
N GLU A 18 14.49 -21.22 -1.94
CA GLU A 18 13.78 -22.16 -2.83
C GLU A 18 12.27 -21.98 -2.76
N GLU A 19 11.71 -21.81 -1.56
CA GLU A 19 10.28 -21.60 -1.36
C GLU A 19 9.82 -20.24 -1.91
N ALA A 20 10.55 -19.17 -1.59
CA ALA A 20 10.30 -17.82 -2.08
C ALA A 20 10.42 -17.73 -3.59
N TRP A 21 11.47 -18.32 -4.19
CA TRP A 21 11.61 -18.42 -5.64
C TRP A 21 10.44 -19.17 -6.27
N GLY A 22 10.03 -20.26 -5.62
CA GLY A 22 8.89 -21.03 -6.04
C GLY A 22 7.57 -20.25 -6.06
N VAL A 23 7.28 -19.48 -5.00
CA VAL A 23 6.12 -18.58 -4.94
C VAL A 23 6.25 -17.43 -5.93
N GLY A 24 7.47 -16.94 -6.15
CA GLY A 24 7.78 -15.90 -7.13
C GLY A 24 7.52 -16.29 -8.59
N LYS A 25 7.28 -17.57 -8.89
CA LYS A 25 6.84 -18.02 -10.22
C LYS A 25 5.34 -17.87 -10.46
N LEU A 26 4.54 -17.79 -9.40
CA LEU A 26 3.10 -17.61 -9.52
C LEU A 26 2.80 -16.21 -10.05
N ARG A 27 1.98 -16.12 -11.09
CA ARG A 27 1.54 -14.85 -11.67
C ARG A 27 0.06 -14.94 -12.00
N HIS A 28 -0.76 -14.23 -11.23
CA HIS A 28 -2.19 -14.21 -11.44
C HIS A 28 -2.78 -12.86 -11.04
N LYS A 29 -3.77 -12.38 -11.81
CA LYS A 29 -4.45 -11.12 -11.51
C LYS A 29 -5.03 -11.13 -10.10
N LYS A 30 -5.56 -12.25 -9.60
CA LYS A 30 -6.16 -12.33 -8.25
C LYS A 30 -5.15 -12.58 -7.11
N LEU A 31 -3.84 -12.45 -7.37
CA LEU A 31 -2.80 -12.51 -6.35
C LEU A 31 -2.13 -11.14 -6.19
N ALA A 32 -1.74 -10.81 -4.97
CA ALA A 32 -0.70 -9.80 -4.76
C ALA A 32 0.64 -10.51 -4.96
N ASN A 33 1.22 -10.35 -6.15
CA ASN A 33 2.30 -11.22 -6.63
C ASN A 33 3.61 -10.94 -5.90
N LEU A 34 4.39 -12.00 -5.66
CA LEU A 34 5.74 -11.88 -5.12
C LEU A 34 6.67 -11.43 -6.25
N ILE A 35 7.28 -10.26 -6.07
CA ILE A 35 8.22 -9.64 -7.00
C ILE A 35 9.62 -10.22 -6.75
N GLY A 36 10.02 -10.33 -5.49
CA GLY A 36 11.36 -10.78 -5.12
C GLY A 36 11.49 -11.17 -3.65
N TYR A 37 12.70 -11.55 -3.27
CA TYR A 37 13.04 -11.85 -1.89
C TYR A 37 14.50 -11.44 -1.61
N CYS A 38 14.80 -11.16 -0.35
CA CYS A 38 16.16 -11.03 0.14
C CYS A 38 16.42 -12.10 1.20
N CYS A 39 17.56 -12.77 1.06
CA CYS A 39 18.02 -13.80 1.96
C CYS A 39 19.51 -13.57 2.25
N ASP A 40 19.79 -12.54 3.04
CA ASP A 40 21.14 -12.16 3.45
C ASP A 40 21.29 -12.31 4.96
N ASP A 41 22.37 -12.94 5.41
CA ASP A 41 22.62 -13.33 6.82
C ASP A 41 21.37 -13.88 7.55
N ASP A 42 20.85 -13.15 8.53
CA ASP A 42 19.64 -13.43 9.32
C ASP A 42 18.40 -12.69 8.81
N GLN A 43 18.52 -11.89 7.74
CA GLN A 43 17.41 -11.18 7.13
C GLN A 43 16.68 -12.09 6.12
N ARG A 44 15.37 -12.22 6.32
CA ARG A 44 14.46 -12.89 5.37
C ARG A 44 13.38 -11.88 5.00
N LEU A 45 13.50 -11.29 3.82
CA LEU A 45 12.55 -10.31 3.32
C LEU A 45 11.84 -10.87 2.10
N LEU A 46 10.55 -10.58 2.00
CA LEU A 46 9.74 -10.85 0.83
C LEU A 46 9.25 -9.51 0.28
N VAL A 47 9.39 -9.31 -1.02
CA VAL A 47 8.96 -8.11 -1.74
C VAL A 47 7.82 -8.49 -2.65
N ALA A 48 6.65 -7.89 -2.43
CA ALA A 48 5.43 -8.13 -3.20
C ALA A 48 4.86 -6.82 -3.73
N GLU A 49 3.89 -6.92 -4.63
CA GLU A 49 3.08 -5.78 -5.06
C GLU A 49 2.41 -5.10 -3.85
N TYR A 50 2.41 -3.76 -3.84
CA TYR A 50 1.73 -2.98 -2.80
C TYR A 50 0.24 -2.87 -3.11
N MET A 51 -0.59 -3.00 -2.08
CA MET A 51 -2.05 -2.94 -2.18
C MET A 51 -2.52 -1.71 -1.38
N PRO A 52 -2.84 -0.58 -2.03
CA PRO A 52 -3.10 0.69 -1.35
C PRO A 52 -4.46 0.74 -0.65
N ASN A 53 -5.43 -0.05 -1.11
CA ASN A 53 -6.81 -0.01 -0.61
C ASN A 53 -7.05 -1.00 0.53
N ASP A 54 -6.06 -1.20 1.39
CA ASP A 54 -6.18 -1.90 2.67
C ASP A 54 -6.60 -3.39 2.58
N THR A 55 -6.91 -4.01 3.74
CA THR A 55 -7.29 -5.43 3.89
C THR A 55 -8.80 -5.61 3.98
N LEU A 56 -9.31 -6.80 3.65
CA LEU A 56 -10.70 -7.18 3.88
C LEU A 56 -11.09 -7.04 5.36
N THR A 57 -10.19 -7.30 6.31
CA THR A 57 -10.44 -7.06 7.73
C THR A 57 -10.86 -5.62 8.04
N LYS A 58 -10.23 -4.62 7.40
CA LYS A 58 -10.63 -3.22 7.58
C LYS A 58 -11.99 -2.94 6.94
N HIS A 59 -12.23 -3.47 5.74
CA HIS A 59 -13.46 -3.26 4.98
C HIS A 59 -14.68 -4.05 5.46
N LEU A 60 -14.46 -5.08 6.27
CA LEU A 60 -15.51 -6.00 6.71
C LEU A 60 -15.85 -5.86 8.20
N PHE A 61 -14.86 -5.61 9.07
CA PHE A 61 -15.06 -5.61 10.53
C PHE A 61 -15.06 -4.21 11.17
N HIS A 62 -14.59 -3.17 10.48
CA HIS A 62 -14.51 -1.82 11.02
C HIS A 62 -15.65 -0.95 10.49
N TRP A 63 -16.56 -0.58 11.38
CA TRP A 63 -17.82 0.10 11.07
C TRP A 63 -17.66 1.57 10.65
N GLU A 64 -16.56 2.22 11.03
CA GLU A 64 -16.31 3.65 10.74
C GLU A 64 -16.03 3.93 9.25
N ASN A 65 -15.69 2.91 8.46
CA ASN A 65 -15.24 3.06 7.06
C ASN A 65 -16.26 2.60 6.01
N GLN A 66 -17.54 2.44 6.36
CA GLN A 66 -18.59 1.90 5.48
C GLN A 66 -18.27 0.46 5.03
N THR A 67 -18.95 -0.54 5.60
CA THR A 67 -18.72 -1.94 5.26
C THR A 67 -19.04 -2.22 3.79
N ILE A 68 -18.24 -3.05 3.14
CA ILE A 68 -18.45 -3.39 1.72
C ILE A 68 -19.81 -4.03 1.44
N GLU A 69 -20.42 -3.63 0.32
CA GLU A 69 -21.72 -4.13 -0.12
C GLU A 69 -21.68 -5.62 -0.47
N TRP A 70 -22.85 -6.27 -0.46
CA TRP A 70 -22.99 -7.71 -0.69
C TRP A 70 -22.34 -8.19 -1.99
N ALA A 71 -22.55 -7.49 -3.10
CA ALA A 71 -21.96 -7.83 -4.39
C ALA A 71 -20.42 -7.83 -4.33
N MET A 72 -19.80 -6.94 -3.54
CA MET A 72 -18.36 -6.91 -3.36
C MET A 72 -17.87 -8.10 -2.54
N ARG A 73 -18.65 -8.56 -1.55
CA ARG A 73 -18.35 -9.76 -0.78
C ARG A 73 -18.35 -11.02 -1.66
N LEU A 74 -19.30 -11.12 -2.59
CA LEU A 74 -19.33 -12.20 -3.58
C LEU A 74 -18.11 -12.15 -4.52
N ARG A 75 -17.69 -10.95 -4.93
CA ARG A 75 -16.48 -10.76 -5.74
C ARG A 75 -15.21 -11.17 -4.99
N VAL A 76 -15.12 -10.86 -3.70
CA VAL A 76 -14.03 -11.31 -2.83
C VAL A 76 -13.97 -12.83 -2.75
N ALA A 77 -15.10 -13.48 -2.46
CA ALA A 77 -15.18 -14.95 -2.39
C ALA A 77 -14.69 -15.59 -3.70
N PHE A 78 -15.24 -15.14 -4.83
CA PHE A 78 -14.84 -15.63 -6.15
C PHE A 78 -13.35 -15.41 -6.44
N SER A 79 -12.83 -14.21 -6.19
CA SER A 79 -11.43 -13.86 -6.44
C SER A 79 -10.45 -14.74 -5.65
N VAL A 80 -10.75 -14.98 -4.37
CA VAL A 80 -9.91 -15.84 -3.53
C VAL A 80 -9.97 -17.30 -4.00
N ALA A 81 -11.16 -17.81 -4.34
CA ALA A 81 -11.30 -19.16 -4.88
C ALA A 81 -10.54 -19.32 -6.21
N GLU A 82 -10.61 -18.34 -7.11
CA GLU A 82 -9.90 -18.33 -8.39
C GLU A 82 -8.38 -18.35 -8.17
N ALA A 83 -7.87 -17.51 -7.26
CA ALA A 83 -6.45 -17.47 -6.90
C ALA A 83 -5.95 -18.81 -6.32
N LEU A 84 -6.70 -19.42 -5.40
CA LEU A 84 -6.35 -20.71 -4.80
C LEU A 84 -6.40 -21.84 -5.83
N ASN A 85 -7.40 -21.86 -6.70
CA ASN A 85 -7.52 -22.83 -7.78
C ASN A 85 -6.35 -22.73 -8.77
N TYR A 86 -5.98 -21.51 -9.18
CA TYR A 86 -4.81 -21.26 -10.01
C TYR A 86 -3.53 -21.82 -9.35
N CYS A 87 -3.26 -21.45 -8.09
CA CYS A 87 -2.05 -21.91 -7.40
C CYS A 87 -2.02 -23.42 -7.23
N SER A 88 -3.17 -24.05 -6.96
CA SER A 88 -3.30 -25.51 -6.90
C SER A 88 -2.89 -26.16 -8.22
N ASN A 89 -3.34 -25.62 -9.35
CA ASN A 89 -2.99 -26.12 -10.70
C ASN A 89 -1.51 -25.92 -11.03
N GLU A 90 -0.89 -24.86 -10.52
CA GLU A 90 0.56 -24.60 -10.60
C GLU A 90 1.40 -25.45 -9.61
N GLY A 91 0.79 -26.46 -8.98
CA GLY A 91 1.49 -27.37 -8.07
C GLY A 91 1.74 -26.79 -6.67
N ARG A 92 1.03 -25.72 -6.30
CA ARG A 92 1.10 -25.07 -4.98
C ARG A 92 -0.27 -25.04 -4.29
N PRO A 93 -0.81 -26.21 -3.90
CA PRO A 93 -2.15 -26.30 -3.31
C PRO A 93 -2.21 -25.87 -1.84
N LEU A 94 -1.07 -25.57 -1.20
CA LEU A 94 -1.01 -25.26 0.22
C LEU A 94 -0.92 -23.75 0.44
N TYR A 95 -1.92 -23.20 1.13
CA TYR A 95 -1.94 -21.82 1.60
C TYR A 95 -2.04 -21.84 3.13
N HIS A 96 -1.01 -21.34 3.79
CA HIS A 96 -0.96 -21.20 5.24
C HIS A 96 -1.74 -19.95 5.64
N ASP A 97 -2.48 -20.00 6.74
CA ASP A 97 -3.11 -18.83 7.39
C ASP A 97 -4.16 -18.04 6.59
N LEU A 98 -4.91 -18.69 5.70
CA LEU A 98 -6.02 -18.06 4.99
C LEU A 98 -7.07 -17.48 5.95
N ASN A 99 -7.27 -16.17 5.90
CA ASN A 99 -8.26 -15.40 6.65
C ASN A 99 -8.48 -14.02 5.99
N ALA A 100 -9.40 -13.22 6.52
CA ALA A 100 -9.72 -11.90 5.97
C ALA A 100 -8.50 -10.94 5.89
N TYR A 101 -7.53 -11.02 6.80
CA TYR A 101 -6.32 -10.19 6.75
C TYR A 101 -5.42 -10.51 5.54
N ARG A 102 -5.58 -11.70 4.93
CA ARG A 102 -4.83 -12.12 3.75
C ARG A 102 -5.42 -11.68 2.43
N VAL A 103 -6.60 -11.08 2.45
CA VAL A 103 -7.24 -10.49 1.28
C VAL A 103 -7.01 -8.99 1.31
N LEU A 104 -6.44 -8.47 0.24
CA LEU A 104 -6.04 -7.08 0.05
C LEU A 104 -6.77 -6.49 -1.16
N PHE A 105 -6.75 -5.17 -1.32
CA PHE A 105 -7.33 -4.52 -2.50
C PHE A 105 -6.29 -3.67 -3.23
N ASP A 106 -6.19 -3.85 -4.55
CA ASP A 106 -5.31 -3.06 -5.41
C ASP A 106 -5.84 -1.64 -5.63
N GLU A 107 -5.16 -0.84 -6.45
CA GLU A 107 -5.53 0.54 -6.80
C GLU A 107 -6.95 0.67 -7.36
N ASP A 108 -7.42 -0.32 -8.11
CA ASP A 108 -8.77 -0.37 -8.68
C ASP A 108 -9.82 -0.89 -7.70
N GLY A 109 -9.45 -1.16 -6.45
CA GLY A 109 -10.31 -1.76 -5.43
C GLY A 109 -10.56 -3.25 -5.66
N ASP A 110 -9.78 -3.90 -6.52
CA ASP A 110 -9.97 -5.28 -6.93
C ASP A 110 -9.35 -6.22 -5.89
N PRO A 111 -10.07 -7.27 -5.43
CA PRO A 111 -9.57 -8.13 -4.36
C PRO A 111 -8.41 -9.02 -4.84
N ARG A 112 -7.33 -9.04 -4.06
CA ARG A 112 -6.09 -9.80 -4.28
C ARG A 112 -5.76 -10.66 -3.07
N LEU A 113 -5.46 -11.94 -3.28
CA LEU A 113 -4.97 -12.82 -2.23
C LEU A 113 -3.45 -12.62 -2.05
N SER A 114 -3.00 -12.37 -0.82
CA SER A 114 -1.59 -12.16 -0.51
C SER A 114 -0.73 -13.38 -0.84
N CYS A 115 0.39 -13.22 -1.54
CA CYS A 115 1.31 -14.34 -1.78
C CYS A 115 1.98 -14.88 -0.50
N PHE A 116 1.95 -14.12 0.61
CA PHE A 116 2.70 -14.46 1.81
C PHE A 116 2.15 -15.69 2.56
N GLY A 117 0.90 -16.08 2.34
CA GLY A 117 0.37 -17.32 2.91
C GLY A 117 0.95 -18.58 2.25
N PHE A 118 1.52 -18.48 1.05
CA PHE A 118 2.24 -19.61 0.44
C PHE A 118 3.64 -19.84 1.04
N ILE A 119 4.13 -18.89 1.84
CA ILE A 119 5.38 -19.04 2.59
C ILE A 119 5.03 -19.55 3.98
N LYS A 120 5.47 -20.76 4.30
CA LYS A 120 5.21 -21.43 5.56
C LYS A 120 5.72 -20.61 6.74
N ASN A 121 4.77 -19.97 7.43
CA ASN A 121 4.95 -19.34 8.73
C ASN A 121 4.28 -20.21 9.80
N LEU A 122 4.94 -20.38 10.95
CA LEU A 122 4.50 -21.28 12.02
C LEU A 122 3.28 -20.77 12.82
N ALA A 123 2.52 -19.81 12.30
CA ALA A 123 1.58 -19.01 13.08
C ALA A 123 0.10 -19.43 12.99
N TYR A 124 -0.29 -20.39 12.12
CA TYR A 124 -1.70 -20.76 11.97
C TYR A 124 -1.92 -22.26 11.79
N THR A 125 -3.00 -22.76 12.39
CA THR A 125 -3.19 -24.18 12.67
C THR A 125 -4.67 -24.56 12.49
N PRO A 126 -5.07 -25.05 11.30
CA PRO A 126 -6.36 -25.69 11.09
C PRO A 126 -6.58 -26.89 12.04
N PRO A 127 -7.83 -27.36 12.26
CA PRO A 127 -8.13 -28.45 13.20
C PRO A 127 -7.32 -29.73 12.94
N GLU A 128 -7.16 -30.11 11.67
CA GLU A 128 -6.31 -31.23 11.28
C GLU A 128 -4.81 -30.99 11.46
N TYR A 129 -4.34 -29.74 11.45
CA TYR A 129 -2.96 -29.42 11.82
C TYR A 129 -2.73 -29.65 13.31
N LEU A 130 -3.72 -29.40 14.19
CA LEU A 130 -3.61 -29.77 15.61
C LEU A 130 -3.43 -31.28 15.81
N ARG A 131 -4.05 -32.08 14.94
CA ARG A 131 -4.02 -33.56 15.03
C ARG A 131 -2.82 -34.20 14.33
N ILE A 132 -2.48 -33.71 13.13
CA ILE A 132 -1.53 -34.36 12.20
C ILE A 132 -0.22 -33.54 12.09
N GLY A 133 -0.21 -32.28 12.52
CA GLY A 133 0.94 -31.39 12.44
C GLY A 133 1.30 -30.94 11.02
N ARG A 134 0.38 -31.09 10.05
CA ARG A 134 0.60 -30.76 8.63
C ARG A 134 -0.65 -30.12 8.01
N ILE A 135 -0.45 -29.20 7.07
CA ILE A 135 -1.52 -28.58 6.27
C ILE A 135 -1.73 -29.44 5.02
N THR A 136 -2.98 -29.69 4.65
CA THR A 136 -3.37 -30.38 3.40
C THR A 136 -4.18 -29.46 2.49
N PRO A 137 -4.39 -29.80 1.21
CA PRO A 137 -5.26 -29.01 0.33
C PRO A 137 -6.69 -28.84 0.90
N GLU A 138 -7.21 -29.86 1.57
CA GLU A 138 -8.51 -29.84 2.22
C GLU A 138 -8.54 -28.91 3.45
N SER A 139 -7.39 -28.67 4.10
CA SER A 139 -7.26 -27.65 5.15
C SER A 139 -7.44 -26.23 4.62
N VAL A 140 -6.97 -25.99 3.40
CA VAL A 140 -7.14 -24.71 2.72
C VAL A 140 -8.62 -24.50 2.42
N VAL A 141 -9.32 -25.55 1.98
CA VAL A 141 -10.78 -25.52 1.76
C VAL A 141 -11.53 -25.21 3.06
N PHE A 142 -11.12 -25.81 4.19
CA PHE A 142 -11.73 -25.49 5.48
C PHE A 142 -11.55 -24.02 5.88
N SER A 143 -10.33 -23.50 5.73
CA SER A 143 -10.01 -22.10 6.01
C SER A 143 -10.74 -21.15 5.05
N TYR A 144 -10.99 -21.58 3.81
CA TYR A 144 -11.84 -20.86 2.88
C TYR A 144 -13.30 -20.83 3.37
N GLY A 145 -13.80 -21.93 3.92
CA GLY A 145 -15.10 -21.99 4.59
C GLY A 145 -15.22 -20.97 5.73
N THR A 146 -14.17 -20.78 6.53
CA THR A 146 -14.19 -19.75 7.59
C THR A 146 -14.22 -18.33 7.02
N LEU A 147 -13.50 -18.08 5.92
CA LEU A 147 -13.57 -16.80 5.21
C LEU A 147 -14.97 -16.51 4.66
N LEU A 148 -15.70 -17.53 4.16
CA LEU A 148 -17.09 -17.35 3.74
C LEU A 148 -18.01 -16.96 4.91
N LEU A 149 -17.79 -17.51 6.10
CA LEU A 149 -18.54 -17.11 7.30
C LEU A 149 -18.25 -15.65 7.69
N ASP A 150 -17.00 -15.23 7.60
CA ASP A 150 -16.62 -13.83 7.85
C ASP A 150 -17.37 -12.90 6.87
N LEU A 151 -17.41 -13.25 5.57
CA LEU A 151 -18.11 -12.47 4.55
C LEU A 151 -19.63 -12.41 4.78
N LEU A 152 -20.25 -13.52 5.17
CA LEU A 152 -21.68 -13.57 5.47
C LEU A 152 -22.05 -12.72 6.70
N SER A 153 -21.30 -12.86 7.79
CA SER A 153 -21.66 -12.31 9.09
C SER A 153 -21.07 -10.93 9.39
N GLY A 154 -20.06 -10.50 8.62
CA GLY A 154 -19.31 -9.28 8.91
C GLY A 154 -18.53 -9.36 10.23
N LYS A 155 -18.28 -10.56 10.75
CA LYS A 155 -17.64 -10.80 12.05
C LYS A 155 -16.77 -12.05 11.98
N HIS A 156 -15.73 -12.09 12.81
CA HIS A 156 -14.96 -13.31 12.96
C HIS A 156 -15.65 -14.30 13.91
N ILE A 157 -16.35 -15.29 13.34
CA ILE A 157 -17.12 -16.28 14.10
C ILE A 157 -16.38 -17.63 14.07
N PRO A 158 -16.08 -18.25 15.24
CA PRO A 158 -15.51 -19.58 15.27
C PRO A 158 -16.43 -20.60 14.56
N PRO A 159 -15.89 -21.52 13.74
CA PRO A 159 -16.71 -22.42 12.91
C PRO A 159 -17.71 -23.27 13.68
N SER A 160 -17.38 -23.69 14.90
CA SER A 160 -18.27 -24.46 15.76
C SER A 160 -19.57 -23.70 16.08
N HIS A 161 -19.46 -22.41 16.40
CA HIS A 161 -20.61 -21.57 16.69
C HIS A 161 -21.41 -21.23 15.42
N ALA A 162 -20.72 -20.99 14.30
CA ALA A 162 -21.37 -20.68 13.04
C ALA A 162 -22.22 -21.85 12.50
N LEU A 163 -21.72 -23.09 12.59
CA LEU A 163 -22.47 -24.26 12.14
C LEU A 163 -23.77 -24.48 12.94
N ASP A 164 -23.76 -24.18 14.24
CA ASP A 164 -24.95 -24.25 15.08
C ASP A 164 -25.96 -23.15 14.72
N MET A 165 -25.48 -21.95 14.44
CA MET A 165 -26.33 -20.84 13.96
C MET A 165 -26.95 -21.13 12.59
N ILE A 166 -26.17 -21.70 11.66
CA ILE A 166 -26.63 -22.09 10.32
C ILE A 166 -27.72 -23.18 10.41
N LYS A 167 -27.53 -24.19 11.27
CA LYS A 167 -28.54 -25.25 11.50
C LYS A 167 -29.84 -24.72 12.08
N GLY A 168 -29.81 -23.57 12.77
CA GLY A 168 -31.00 -22.87 13.28
C GLY A 168 -31.92 -22.29 12.19
N LYS A 169 -31.54 -22.37 10.91
CA LYS A 169 -32.33 -21.98 9.71
C LYS A 169 -32.79 -20.52 9.66
N ASN A 170 -32.24 -19.62 10.46
CA ASN A 170 -32.55 -18.20 10.34
C ASN A 170 -31.37 -17.44 9.75
N ILE A 171 -31.25 -17.50 8.42
CA ILE A 171 -30.15 -16.88 7.68
C ILE A 171 -30.04 -15.38 7.99
N HIS A 172 -31.16 -14.68 8.13
CA HIS A 172 -31.19 -13.25 8.44
C HIS A 172 -30.56 -12.90 9.79
N LEU A 173 -30.61 -13.78 10.80
CA LEU A 173 -29.92 -13.55 12.08
C LEU A 173 -28.41 -13.76 11.99
N PHE A 174 -27.95 -14.56 11.03
CA PHE A 174 -26.54 -14.83 10.81
C PHE A 174 -25.87 -13.76 9.94
N MET A 175 -26.63 -13.18 9.01
CA MET A 175 -26.14 -12.17 8.08
C MET A 175 -25.72 -10.89 8.79
N ASP A 176 -24.72 -10.21 8.21
CA ASP A 176 -24.27 -8.92 8.67
C ASP A 176 -25.40 -7.89 8.66
N SER A 177 -25.69 -7.32 9.83
CA SER A 177 -26.72 -6.31 10.00
C SER A 177 -26.46 -5.04 9.18
N HIS A 178 -25.20 -4.72 8.86
CA HIS A 178 -24.85 -3.54 8.05
C HIS A 178 -25.22 -3.69 6.57
N LEU A 179 -25.55 -4.89 6.12
CA LEU A 179 -26.12 -5.06 4.78
C LEU A 179 -27.55 -4.53 4.71
N GLU A 180 -28.23 -4.32 5.85
CA GLU A 180 -29.60 -3.79 5.92
C GLU A 180 -30.61 -4.56 5.04
N GLY A 181 -30.35 -5.84 4.80
CA GLY A 181 -31.18 -6.68 3.91
C GLY A 181 -30.88 -6.54 2.42
N ASN A 182 -29.86 -5.78 2.02
CA ASN A 182 -29.43 -5.61 0.63
C ASN A 182 -28.64 -6.82 0.11
N PHE A 183 -29.26 -7.98 0.10
CA PHE A 183 -28.75 -9.23 -0.46
C PHE A 183 -29.92 -10.13 -0.91
N SER A 184 -29.72 -10.96 -1.94
CA SER A 184 -30.71 -11.99 -2.28
C SER A 184 -30.62 -13.15 -1.28
N THR A 185 -31.78 -13.64 -0.84
CA THR A 185 -31.87 -14.80 0.05
C THR A 185 -31.34 -16.06 -0.64
N GLU A 186 -31.54 -16.20 -1.95
CA GLU A 186 -31.04 -17.31 -2.76
C GLU A 186 -29.51 -17.31 -2.81
N GLU A 187 -28.90 -16.15 -3.07
CA GLU A 187 -27.43 -15.99 -3.07
C GLU A 187 -26.84 -16.28 -1.68
N ALA A 188 -27.41 -15.67 -0.63
CA ALA A 188 -26.97 -15.89 0.73
C ALA A 188 -27.08 -17.37 1.12
N SER A 189 -28.19 -18.04 0.76
CA SER A 189 -28.38 -19.47 1.01
C SER A 189 -27.32 -20.31 0.29
N ALA A 190 -27.01 -19.97 -0.98
CA ALA A 190 -25.98 -20.68 -1.73
C ALA A 190 -24.60 -20.55 -1.07
N ILE A 191 -24.24 -19.35 -0.58
CA ILE A 191 -22.96 -19.13 0.13
C ILE A 191 -22.94 -19.84 1.49
N VAL A 192 -24.05 -19.86 2.23
CA VAL A 192 -24.18 -20.61 3.49
C VAL A 192 -24.00 -22.12 3.26
N ASP A 193 -24.63 -22.66 2.22
CA ASP A 193 -24.48 -24.07 1.84
C ASP A 193 -23.04 -24.38 1.44
N LEU A 194 -22.39 -23.46 0.71
CA LEU A 194 -20.99 -23.58 0.31
C LEU A 194 -20.05 -23.57 1.52
N ALA A 195 -20.25 -22.64 2.46
CA ALA A 195 -19.50 -22.57 3.71
C ALA A 195 -19.69 -23.85 4.53
N SER A 196 -20.92 -24.35 4.63
CA SER A 196 -21.25 -25.59 5.34
C SER A 196 -20.55 -26.82 4.74
N LYS A 197 -20.44 -26.89 3.40
CA LYS A 197 -19.69 -27.95 2.71
C LYS A 197 -18.18 -27.83 2.91
N CYS A 198 -17.64 -26.61 2.90
CA CYS A 198 -16.21 -26.38 3.17
C CYS A 198 -15.81 -26.75 4.61
N LEU A 199 -16.72 -26.56 5.55
CA LEU A 199 -16.51 -26.79 6.98
C LEU A 199 -16.86 -28.21 7.45
N GLN A 200 -17.06 -29.16 6.53
CA GLN A 200 -17.27 -30.57 6.90
C GLN A 200 -16.08 -31.09 7.71
N TYR A 201 -16.40 -31.85 8.75
CA TYR A 201 -15.40 -32.42 9.66
C TYR A 201 -14.45 -33.35 8.91
N GLU A 202 -15.00 -34.25 8.08
CA GLU A 202 -14.23 -35.18 7.26
C GLU A 202 -13.66 -34.46 6.01
N PRO A 203 -12.34 -34.45 5.80
CA PRO A 203 -11.70 -33.71 4.69
C PRO A 203 -12.20 -34.11 3.30
N LYS A 204 -12.50 -35.41 3.11
CA LYS A 204 -12.99 -35.99 1.85
C LYS A 204 -14.39 -35.52 1.44
N ASP A 205 -15.17 -35.00 2.39
CA ASP A 205 -16.54 -34.52 2.15
C ASP A 205 -16.55 -33.03 1.78
N ARG A 206 -15.38 -32.37 1.79
CA ARG A 206 -15.19 -30.98 1.38
C ARG A 206 -15.07 -30.89 -0.16
N PRO A 207 -15.59 -29.83 -0.79
CA PRO A 207 -15.50 -29.65 -2.23
C PRO A 207 -14.06 -29.30 -2.67
N ASP A 208 -13.74 -29.56 -3.93
CA ASP A 208 -12.51 -29.04 -4.54
C ASP A 208 -12.64 -27.56 -4.95
N MET A 209 -11.49 -26.88 -5.11
CA MET A 209 -11.45 -25.45 -5.46
C MET A 209 -12.10 -25.13 -6.82
N LYS A 210 -12.04 -26.05 -7.79
CA LYS A 210 -12.63 -25.83 -9.11
C LYS A 210 -14.16 -25.79 -9.04
N SER A 211 -14.76 -26.67 -8.23
CA SER A 211 -16.19 -26.67 -7.93
C SER A 211 -16.64 -25.39 -7.22
N LEU A 212 -15.83 -24.90 -6.27
CA LEU A 212 -16.08 -23.62 -5.60
C LEU A 212 -16.10 -22.45 -6.57
N VAL A 213 -15.09 -22.36 -7.45
CA VAL A 213 -15.00 -21.30 -8.48
C VAL A 213 -16.25 -21.31 -9.37
N ALA A 214 -16.63 -22.46 -9.91
CA ALA A 214 -17.80 -22.58 -10.79
C ALA A 214 -19.12 -22.16 -10.10
N THR A 215 -19.25 -22.47 -8.80
CA THR A 215 -20.43 -22.06 -8.02
C THR A 215 -20.43 -20.55 -7.75
N LEU A 216 -19.27 -19.96 -7.47
CA LEU A 216 -19.15 -18.53 -7.15
C LEU A 216 -19.23 -17.63 -8.39
N GLU A 217 -18.82 -18.15 -9.54
CA GLU A 217 -18.95 -17.48 -10.83
C GLU A 217 -20.41 -17.21 -11.19
N SER A 218 -21.30 -18.19 -10.98
CA SER A 218 -22.73 -18.04 -11.24
C SER A 218 -23.45 -17.12 -10.26
N LEU A 219 -22.83 -16.81 -9.12
CA LEU A 219 -23.36 -15.88 -8.11
C LEU A 219 -22.89 -14.44 -8.33
N GLN A 220 -22.03 -14.15 -9.30
CA GLN A 220 -21.60 -12.77 -9.58
C GLN A 220 -22.77 -11.96 -10.16
N THR A 221 -23.21 -10.91 -9.46
CA THR A 221 -24.36 -10.09 -9.86
C THR A 221 -24.03 -8.73 -10.47
N LYS A 222 -22.86 -8.18 -10.15
CA LYS A 222 -22.38 -6.88 -10.67
C LYS A 222 -21.06 -7.01 -11.42
N SER A 223 -20.86 -8.06 -12.22
CA SER A 223 -19.57 -8.31 -12.92
C SER A 223 -19.07 -7.10 -13.72
N GLU A 224 -19.99 -6.36 -14.35
CA GLU A 224 -19.68 -5.19 -15.17
C GLU A 224 -19.37 -3.92 -14.37
N VAL A 225 -19.73 -3.86 -13.08
CA VAL A 225 -19.47 -2.69 -12.24
C VAL A 225 -18.03 -2.75 -11.73
N PRO A 226 -17.17 -1.75 -12.02
CA PRO A 226 -15.80 -1.75 -11.54
C PRO A 226 -15.70 -1.75 -10.01
N SER A 227 -14.69 -2.43 -9.47
CA SER A 227 -14.52 -2.58 -8.01
C SER A 227 -14.38 -1.24 -7.29
N HIS A 228 -13.65 -0.28 -7.86
CA HIS A 228 -13.49 1.07 -7.27
C HIS A 228 -14.84 1.78 -7.06
N VAL A 229 -15.81 1.61 -7.96
CA VAL A 229 -17.16 2.17 -7.80
C VAL A 229 -17.86 1.53 -6.60
N MET A 230 -17.79 0.22 -6.47
CA MET A 230 -18.42 -0.53 -5.37
C MET A 230 -17.78 -0.24 -4.01
N MET A 231 -16.49 0.09 -4.02
CA MET A 231 -15.69 0.44 -2.85
C MET A 231 -15.75 1.94 -2.51
N GLY A 232 -16.43 2.77 -3.32
CA GLY A 232 -16.44 4.22 -3.15
C GLY A 232 -15.07 4.87 -3.31
N ILE A 233 -14.12 4.19 -3.97
CA ILE A 233 -12.80 4.71 -4.27
C ILE A 233 -12.97 5.73 -5.38
N LYS A 234 -12.73 7.00 -5.05
CA LYS A 234 -12.59 8.05 -6.05
C LYS A 234 -11.33 7.72 -6.84
N LYS A 235 -11.47 7.16 -8.03
CA LYS A 235 -10.39 7.30 -9.00
C LYS A 235 -10.15 8.79 -9.16
N GLN A 236 -8.91 9.23 -9.02
CA GLN A 236 -8.49 10.36 -9.84
C GLN A 236 -8.79 9.91 -11.26
N GLU A 237 -9.89 10.38 -11.83
CA GLU A 237 -10.06 10.31 -13.28
C GLU A 237 -8.76 10.86 -13.85
N GLU A 238 -8.14 10.17 -14.81
CA GLU A 238 -7.34 10.89 -15.80
C GLU A 238 -8.25 12.02 -16.25
N ALA A 239 -7.97 13.22 -15.74
CA ALA A 239 -8.89 14.30 -15.89
C ALA A 239 -9.11 14.47 -17.39
N PRO A 240 -10.35 14.66 -17.87
CA PRO A 240 -10.54 15.16 -19.23
C PRO A 240 -9.63 16.38 -19.35
N PRO A 241 -8.87 16.57 -20.46
CA PRO A 241 -7.77 17.52 -20.52
C PRO A 241 -8.25 18.85 -19.95
N ILE A 242 -7.83 19.12 -18.71
CA ILE A 242 -8.27 20.28 -17.98
C ILE A 242 -7.76 21.45 -18.83
N PRO A 243 -8.58 22.48 -19.13
CA PRO A 243 -8.04 23.69 -19.71
C PRO A 243 -6.94 24.15 -18.74
N GLN A 244 -5.68 24.05 -19.17
CA GLN A 244 -4.49 24.33 -18.36
C GLN A 244 -4.70 25.64 -17.63
N GLN A 245 -5.07 25.56 -16.34
CA GLN A 245 -4.91 26.70 -15.47
C GLN A 245 -3.40 26.91 -15.32
N PRO A 246 -2.93 28.16 -15.35
CA PRO A 246 -1.51 28.44 -15.34
C PRO A 246 -0.91 27.89 -14.05
N LEU A 247 0.05 26.97 -14.18
CA LEU A 247 0.87 26.49 -13.07
C LEU A 247 1.53 27.69 -12.39
N SER A 248 1.90 27.55 -11.11
CA SER A 248 2.75 28.55 -10.47
C SER A 248 4.08 28.67 -11.21
N SER A 249 4.86 29.73 -10.95
CA SER A 249 6.21 29.85 -11.51
C SER A 249 7.09 28.64 -11.20
N MET A 250 6.89 27.99 -10.03
CA MET A 250 7.59 26.78 -9.64
C MET A 250 7.09 25.56 -10.43
N GLY A 251 5.78 25.40 -10.56
CA GLY A 251 5.18 24.31 -11.33
C GLY A 251 5.50 24.38 -12.83
N GLU A 252 5.51 25.58 -13.41
CA GLU A 252 5.96 25.80 -14.79
C GLU A 252 7.43 25.44 -15.00
N ALA A 253 8.30 25.85 -14.08
CA ALA A 253 9.72 25.53 -14.13
C ALA A 253 9.94 24.01 -14.00
N CYS A 254 9.19 23.36 -13.10
CA CYS A 254 9.21 21.91 -12.92
C CYS A 254 8.75 21.16 -14.18
N SER A 255 7.61 21.56 -14.76
CA SER A 255 7.05 20.93 -15.97
C SER A 255 8.00 21.02 -17.17
N ARG A 256 8.76 22.13 -17.30
CA ARG A 256 9.78 22.29 -18.35
C ARG A 256 11.13 21.68 -18.00
N MET A 257 11.27 21.07 -16.82
CA MET A 257 12.55 20.62 -16.26
C MET A 257 13.63 21.72 -16.22
N ASP A 258 13.20 22.98 -16.04
CA ASP A 258 14.08 24.14 -16.01
C ASP A 258 14.68 24.32 -14.61
N LEU A 259 15.75 23.58 -14.35
CA LEU A 259 16.46 23.63 -13.07
C LEU A 259 17.02 25.04 -12.76
N THR A 260 17.28 25.86 -13.80
CA THR A 260 17.77 27.24 -13.60
C THR A 260 16.66 28.15 -13.10
N ALA A 261 15.46 28.02 -13.63
CA ALA A 261 14.28 28.72 -13.12
C ALA A 261 13.93 28.28 -11.69
N MET A 262 13.97 26.96 -11.40
CA MET A 262 13.78 26.43 -10.04
C MET A 262 14.79 27.03 -9.06
N HIS A 263 16.07 27.10 -9.45
CA HIS A 263 17.14 27.73 -8.65
C HIS A 263 16.82 29.19 -8.31
N GLN A 264 16.44 29.99 -9.30
CA GLN A 264 16.10 31.40 -9.08
C GLN A 264 14.92 31.57 -8.11
N ILE A 265 13.89 30.73 -8.24
CA ILE A 265 12.73 30.77 -7.35
C ILE A 265 13.14 30.40 -5.92
N LEU A 266 13.93 29.34 -5.72
CA LEU A 266 14.42 28.93 -4.40
C LEU A 266 15.35 29.96 -3.72
N VAL A 267 16.11 30.72 -4.51
CA VAL A 267 16.90 31.86 -4.00
C VAL A 267 15.97 32.99 -3.54
N ALA A 268 14.90 33.27 -4.28
CA ALA A 268 13.96 34.36 -4.00
C ALA A 268 12.95 34.05 -2.86
N THR A 269 12.58 32.78 -2.66
CA THR A 269 11.66 32.37 -1.59
C THR A 269 12.32 32.35 -0.20
N HIS A 270 13.66 32.34 -0.14
CA HIS A 270 14.45 32.27 1.09
C HIS A 270 14.06 31.07 1.97
N TYR A 271 13.66 31.30 3.23
CA TYR A 271 13.22 30.27 4.20
C TYR A 271 11.77 30.53 4.63
N ARG A 272 10.96 31.17 3.77
CA ARG A 272 9.58 31.56 4.11
C ARG A 272 8.70 30.38 4.50
N ASP A 273 9.01 29.19 4.01
CA ASP A 273 8.26 27.96 4.24
C ASP A 273 8.75 27.13 5.45
N ASP A 274 9.80 27.60 6.15
CA ASP A 274 10.30 27.00 7.40
C ASP A 274 9.58 27.59 8.65
N GLN A 275 8.48 28.32 8.46
CA GLN A 275 7.73 28.98 9.55
C GLN A 275 6.95 27.96 10.40
N GLY A 276 7.67 27.27 11.28
CA GLY A 276 7.13 26.35 12.27
C GLY A 276 8.18 25.76 13.22
N THR A 277 9.48 25.90 12.90
CA THR A 277 10.58 25.24 13.65
C THR A 277 11.51 26.18 14.42
N ASN A 278 11.23 27.49 14.50
CA ASN A 278 12.14 28.47 15.13
C ASN A 278 11.55 29.23 16.32
N GLU A 279 11.07 28.53 17.35
CA GLU A 279 11.13 29.05 18.71
C GLU A 279 12.26 28.36 19.47
N LEU A 280 13.49 28.76 19.18
CA LEU A 280 14.64 28.38 19.99
C LEU A 280 14.57 29.17 21.31
N SER A 281 14.58 28.44 22.42
CA SER A 281 14.65 29.02 23.75
C SER A 281 15.98 29.75 23.95
N PHE A 282 16.02 30.75 24.84
CA PHE A 282 17.22 31.55 25.14
C PHE A 282 18.42 30.69 25.63
N GLN A 283 18.20 29.42 26.00
CA GLN A 283 19.21 28.47 26.43
C GLN A 283 19.93 27.75 25.27
N GLU A 284 19.44 27.83 24.03
CA GLU A 284 19.97 27.12 22.85
C GLU A 284 20.99 27.94 22.02
N TRP A 285 21.49 29.07 22.54
CA TRP A 285 22.51 29.87 21.84
C TRP A 285 23.96 29.39 22.09
N THR A 286 24.20 28.09 21.90
CA THR A 286 25.52 27.47 22.07
C THR A 286 26.44 27.78 20.87
N GLN A 287 27.77 27.65 21.05
CA GLN A 287 28.72 27.82 19.95
C GLN A 287 28.41 26.86 18.79
N GLN A 288 28.00 25.64 19.09
CA GLN A 288 27.66 24.62 18.09
C GLN A 288 26.48 25.01 17.20
N ILE A 289 25.45 25.65 17.78
CA ILE A 289 24.30 26.14 17.00
C ILE A 289 24.70 27.34 16.14
N ARG A 290 25.58 28.22 16.62
CA ARG A 290 26.16 29.29 15.78
C ARG A 290 26.95 28.72 14.61
N ASP A 291 27.77 27.71 14.86
CA ASP A 291 28.59 27.08 13.83
C ASP A 291 27.70 26.39 12.77
N ALA A 292 26.64 25.69 13.18
CA ALA A 292 25.69 25.09 12.25
C ALA A 292 24.94 26.15 11.42
N LEU A 293 24.48 27.23 12.03
CA LEU A 293 23.84 28.34 11.31
C LEU A 293 24.78 29.02 10.31
N GLU A 294 26.07 29.12 10.64
CA GLU A 294 27.09 29.65 9.73
C GLU A 294 27.37 28.69 8.57
N THR A 295 27.46 27.38 8.82
CA THR A 295 27.58 26.36 7.76
C THR A 295 26.40 26.42 6.78
N ARG A 296 25.17 26.56 7.30
CA ARG A 296 23.98 26.77 6.46
C ARG A 296 24.08 28.04 5.62
N ARG A 297 24.48 29.15 6.25
CA ARG A 297 24.65 30.45 5.59
C ARG A 297 25.70 30.37 4.48
N GLN A 298 26.82 29.70 4.74
CA GLN A 298 27.86 29.48 3.73
C GLN A 298 27.30 28.67 2.56
N GLY A 299 26.55 27.60 2.85
CA GLY A 299 25.80 26.81 1.87
C GLY A 299 24.89 27.67 0.98
N ASP A 300 24.15 28.61 1.57
CA ASP A 300 23.26 29.51 0.82
C ASP A 300 24.00 30.49 -0.09
N ILE A 301 25.18 30.97 0.34
CA ILE A 301 26.02 31.84 -0.47
C ILE A 301 26.50 31.08 -1.71
N VAL A 302 27.09 29.90 -1.52
CA VAL A 302 27.61 29.09 -2.64
C VAL A 302 26.48 28.55 -3.52
N PHE A 303 25.32 28.21 -2.95
CA PHE A 303 24.12 27.84 -3.69
C PHE A 303 23.68 28.97 -4.61
N ARG A 304 23.60 30.22 -4.11
CA ARG A 304 23.27 31.40 -4.91
C ARG A 304 24.29 31.66 -6.02
N ASP A 305 25.56 31.42 -5.72
CA ASP A 305 26.68 31.59 -6.66
C ASP A 305 26.79 30.42 -7.67
N LYS A 306 25.87 29.44 -7.60
CA LYS A 306 25.76 28.26 -8.48
C LYS A 306 26.94 27.27 -8.38
N ASP A 307 27.70 27.32 -7.29
CA ASP A 307 28.67 26.28 -6.97
C ASP A 307 27.98 25.14 -6.22
N PHE A 308 27.30 24.29 -6.99
CA PHE A 308 26.41 23.25 -6.46
C PHE A 308 27.15 22.15 -5.69
N LYS A 309 28.40 21.85 -6.04
CA LYS A 309 29.19 20.83 -5.32
C LYS A 309 29.57 21.31 -3.93
N THR A 310 30.10 22.54 -3.83
CA THR A 310 30.41 23.15 -2.52
C THR A 310 29.13 23.38 -1.71
N ALA A 311 28.00 23.70 -2.36
CA ALA A 311 26.70 23.79 -1.69
C ALA A 311 26.25 22.45 -1.08
N ILE A 312 26.43 21.34 -1.80
CA ILE A 312 26.15 19.99 -1.29
C ILE A 312 26.98 19.70 -0.04
N ASP A 313 28.27 20.02 -0.06
CA ASP A 313 29.17 19.78 1.08
C ASP A 313 28.72 20.58 2.31
N CYS A 314 28.43 21.88 2.14
CA CYS A 314 27.95 22.73 3.22
C CYS A 314 26.60 22.25 3.77
N TYR A 315 25.64 21.95 2.91
CA TYR A 315 24.34 21.46 3.36
C TYR A 315 24.41 20.08 4.01
N SER A 316 25.33 19.22 3.57
CA SER A 316 25.57 17.92 4.20
C SER A 316 26.17 18.07 5.58
N GLN A 317 27.17 18.94 5.76
CA GLN A 317 27.69 19.25 7.10
C GLN A 317 26.60 19.81 8.03
N PHE A 318 25.71 20.66 7.52
CA PHE A 318 24.58 21.17 8.30
C PHE A 318 23.61 20.05 8.72
N VAL A 319 23.22 19.18 7.79
CA VAL A 319 22.29 18.08 8.05
C VAL A 319 22.91 17.04 8.99
N ASP A 320 24.17 16.66 8.77
CA ASP A 320 24.88 15.64 9.55
C ASP A 320 25.17 16.09 10.98
N ALA A 321 25.28 17.42 11.22
CA ALA A 321 25.39 17.95 12.57
C ALA A 321 24.15 17.63 13.42
N GLY A 322 22.99 17.44 12.80
CA GLY A 322 21.75 17.00 13.49
C GLY A 322 21.21 17.97 14.54
N LEU A 323 21.74 19.20 14.59
CA LEU A 323 21.37 20.22 15.59
C LEU A 323 20.10 20.98 15.23
N MET A 324 19.80 21.09 13.93
CA MET A 324 18.66 21.81 13.39
C MET A 324 18.13 21.10 12.15
N VAL A 325 16.83 21.22 11.91
CA VAL A 325 16.17 20.58 10.77
C VAL A 325 15.49 21.65 9.93
N SER A 326 15.74 21.63 8.62
CA SER A 326 15.22 22.63 7.68
C SER A 326 14.78 21.97 6.37
N PRO A 327 13.47 21.94 6.07
CA PRO A 327 12.95 21.46 4.79
C PRO A 327 13.59 22.18 3.60
N THR A 328 13.79 23.49 3.71
CA THR A 328 14.44 24.30 2.68
C THR A 328 15.87 23.86 2.39
N VAL A 329 16.65 23.46 3.40
CA VAL A 329 18.01 22.95 3.17
C VAL A 329 17.98 21.65 2.36
N TYR A 330 17.07 20.73 2.67
CA TYR A 330 16.90 19.50 1.89
C TYR A 330 16.48 19.78 0.44
N VAL A 331 15.52 20.68 0.21
CA VAL A 331 15.11 21.05 -1.16
C VAL A 331 16.25 21.72 -1.95
N ARG A 332 17.03 22.61 -1.33
CA ARG A 332 18.17 23.24 -2.02
C ARG A 332 19.26 22.22 -2.34
N ARG A 333 19.59 21.33 -1.40
CA ARG A 333 20.57 20.26 -1.63
C ARG A 333 20.08 19.27 -2.68
N SER A 334 18.79 18.94 -2.68
CA SER A 334 18.14 18.16 -3.75
C SER A 334 18.34 18.80 -5.12
N LEU A 335 18.13 20.12 -5.26
CA LEU A 335 18.37 20.82 -6.52
C LEU A 335 19.85 20.80 -6.93
N CYS A 336 20.76 20.95 -5.98
CA CYS A 336 22.19 20.79 -6.27
C CYS A 336 22.52 19.41 -6.81
N TYR A 337 21.95 18.35 -6.23
CA TYR A 337 22.11 16.99 -6.73
C TYR A 337 21.58 16.84 -8.15
N LEU A 338 20.41 17.41 -8.47
CA LEU A 338 19.89 17.43 -9.85
C LEU A 338 20.82 18.17 -10.82
N MET A 339 21.41 19.29 -10.40
CA MET A 339 22.38 20.05 -11.19
C MET A 339 23.72 19.31 -11.38
N CYS A 340 24.00 18.33 -10.52
CA CYS A 340 25.17 17.45 -10.59
C CYS A 340 24.86 16.08 -11.21
N ASP A 341 23.65 15.88 -11.76
CA ASP A 341 23.14 14.60 -12.32
C ASP A 341 23.12 13.42 -11.30
N GLU A 342 22.91 13.72 -10.01
CA GLU A 342 22.76 12.75 -8.93
C GLU A 342 21.27 12.56 -8.54
N ALA A 343 20.45 12.05 -9.46
CA ALA A 343 19.00 12.01 -9.31
C ALA A 343 18.51 11.17 -8.11
N ASP A 344 19.15 10.05 -7.78
CA ASP A 344 18.81 9.24 -6.60
C ASP A 344 19.00 10.01 -5.28
N SER A 345 20.09 10.78 -5.18
CA SER A 345 20.37 11.62 -4.01
C SER A 345 19.38 12.77 -3.91
N ALA A 346 19.02 13.37 -5.06
CA ALA A 346 18.00 14.40 -5.13
C ALA A 346 16.63 13.91 -4.65
N LEU A 347 16.22 12.70 -5.08
CA LEU A 347 14.93 12.11 -4.70
C LEU A 347 14.86 11.88 -3.19
N ARG A 348 15.92 11.32 -2.59
CA ARG A 348 15.97 11.09 -1.13
C ARG A 348 15.80 12.39 -0.34
N ASP A 349 16.47 13.46 -0.76
CA ASP A 349 16.36 14.76 -0.10
C ASP A 349 14.97 15.39 -0.29
N ALA A 350 14.36 15.25 -1.47
CA ALA A 350 13.02 15.75 -1.74
C ALA A 350 11.95 15.01 -0.90
N MET A 351 12.07 13.69 -0.76
CA MET A 351 11.24 12.89 0.16
C MET A 351 11.45 13.29 1.62
N GLN A 352 12.70 13.56 2.02
CA GLN A 352 12.98 14.01 3.39
C GLN A 352 12.36 15.39 3.66
N ALA A 353 12.38 16.31 2.69
CA ALA A 353 11.69 17.59 2.82
C ALA A 353 10.17 17.42 2.97
N GLN A 354 9.56 16.50 2.23
CA GLN A 354 8.13 16.14 2.39
C GLN A 354 7.84 15.58 3.78
N CYS A 355 8.69 14.70 4.31
CA CYS A 355 8.52 14.17 5.67
C CYS A 355 8.51 15.27 6.73
N LEU A 356 9.27 16.35 6.51
CA LEU A 356 9.36 17.48 7.43
C LEU A 356 8.22 18.49 7.26
N ASN A 357 7.69 18.62 6.05
CA ASN A 357 6.52 19.43 5.76
C ASN A 357 5.67 18.75 4.68
N SER A 358 4.66 17.99 5.14
CA SER A 358 3.84 17.13 4.28
C SER A 358 2.92 17.89 3.34
N GLU A 359 2.63 19.16 3.63
CA GLU A 359 1.79 20.02 2.79
C GLU A 359 2.61 21.02 1.97
N TRP A 360 3.94 20.84 1.86
CA TRP A 360 4.80 21.77 1.11
C TRP A 360 4.96 21.38 -0.36
N PRO A 361 4.38 22.13 -1.31
CA PRO A 361 4.34 21.72 -2.71
C PRO A 361 5.71 21.63 -3.37
N THR A 362 6.66 22.48 -2.95
CA THR A 362 8.03 22.46 -3.47
C THR A 362 8.72 21.11 -3.29
N ALA A 363 8.44 20.40 -2.19
CA ALA A 363 9.01 19.07 -1.97
C ALA A 363 8.55 18.08 -3.06
N PHE A 364 7.26 18.12 -3.43
CA PHE A 364 6.69 17.28 -4.48
C PHE A 364 7.21 17.65 -5.88
N TYR A 365 7.35 18.95 -6.19
CA TYR A 365 8.01 19.37 -7.44
C TYR A 365 9.44 18.85 -7.57
N MET A 366 10.20 18.83 -6.46
CA MET A 366 11.56 18.27 -6.46
C MET A 366 11.57 16.75 -6.65
N GLN A 367 10.58 16.02 -6.10
CA GLN A 367 10.40 14.59 -6.37
C GLN A 367 10.07 14.32 -7.83
N ALA A 368 9.15 15.09 -8.42
CA ALA A 368 8.78 14.98 -9.82
C ALA A 368 10.00 15.12 -10.75
N LEU A 369 10.87 16.11 -10.50
CA LEU A 369 12.10 16.31 -11.28
C LEU A 369 13.09 15.16 -11.14
N ALA A 370 13.28 14.65 -9.91
CA ALA A 370 14.20 13.55 -9.66
C ALA A 370 13.70 12.24 -10.31
N LEU A 371 12.40 11.95 -10.21
CA LEU A 371 11.76 10.80 -10.83
C LEU A 371 11.82 10.87 -12.37
N ALA A 372 11.59 12.05 -12.95
CA ALA A 372 11.72 12.27 -14.39
C ALA A 372 13.17 12.00 -14.86
N LYS A 373 14.18 12.48 -14.12
CA LYS A 373 15.61 12.20 -14.39
C LYS A 373 15.96 10.70 -14.24
N LEU A 374 15.20 9.95 -13.45
CA LEU A 374 15.33 8.49 -13.28
C LEU A 374 14.54 7.68 -14.32
N ASN A 375 13.87 8.33 -15.27
CA ASN A 375 12.95 7.71 -16.26
C ASN A 375 11.73 7.00 -15.61
N MET A 376 11.27 7.52 -14.48
CA MET A 376 10.05 7.09 -13.81
C MET A 376 8.92 8.07 -14.16
N ASP A 377 8.56 8.12 -15.45
CA ASP A 377 7.69 9.18 -16.00
C ASP A 377 6.28 9.20 -15.39
N SER A 378 5.71 8.04 -15.07
CA SER A 378 4.39 7.95 -14.42
C SER A 378 4.44 8.58 -13.02
N ASP A 379 5.38 8.13 -12.18
CA ASP A 379 5.52 8.65 -10.82
C ASP A 379 5.88 10.15 -10.82
N ALA A 380 6.61 10.62 -11.84
CA ALA A 380 6.94 12.03 -12.01
C ALA A 380 5.70 12.89 -12.31
N VAL A 381 4.79 12.40 -13.16
CA VAL A 381 3.51 13.07 -13.47
C VAL A 381 2.60 13.09 -12.25
N ASP A 382 2.55 12.00 -11.48
CA ASP A 382 1.75 11.92 -10.26
C ASP A 382 2.22 12.96 -9.23
N MET A 383 3.54 13.04 -8.97
CA MET A 383 4.12 14.03 -8.06
C MET A 383 3.93 15.47 -8.53
N LEU A 384 4.00 15.73 -9.85
CA LEU A 384 3.73 17.06 -10.41
C LEU A 384 2.28 17.47 -10.20
N THR A 385 1.35 16.53 -10.36
CA THR A 385 -0.09 16.75 -10.18
C THR A 385 -0.40 17.03 -8.71
N GLU A 386 0.12 16.22 -7.79
CA GLU A 386 -0.07 16.41 -6.35
C GLU A 386 0.51 17.75 -5.86
N ALA A 387 1.67 18.15 -6.38
CA ALA A 387 2.26 19.46 -6.08
C ALA A 387 1.33 20.63 -6.50
N ALA A 388 0.74 20.55 -7.69
CA ALA A 388 -0.17 21.58 -8.19
C ALA A 388 -1.45 21.68 -7.34
N GLU A 389 -2.01 20.54 -6.93
CA GLU A 389 -3.18 20.48 -6.04
C GLU A 389 -2.89 21.11 -4.66
N LEU A 390 -1.72 20.82 -4.09
CA LEU A 390 -1.31 21.39 -2.79
C LEU A 390 -1.09 22.91 -2.87
N GLU A 391 -0.53 23.43 -3.97
CA GLU A 391 -0.43 24.88 -4.17
C GLU A 391 -1.80 25.54 -4.27
N GLU A 392 -2.74 24.93 -4.98
CA GLU A 392 -4.10 25.46 -5.11
C GLU A 392 -4.80 25.52 -3.75
N LYS A 393 -4.69 24.45 -2.94
CA LYS A 393 -5.20 24.41 -1.58
C LYS A 393 -4.61 25.54 -0.73
N ARG A 394 -3.29 25.72 -0.79
CA ARG A 394 -2.58 26.78 -0.05
C ARG A 394 -2.99 28.20 -0.47
N GLN A 395 -3.25 28.42 -1.76
CA GLN A 395 -3.74 29.72 -2.28
C GLN A 395 -5.18 30.02 -1.82
N LYS A 396 -6.05 29.00 -1.78
CA LYS A 396 -7.42 29.13 -1.26
C LYS A 396 -7.44 29.43 0.24
N ASP A 397 -6.62 28.74 1.02
CA ASP A 397 -6.55 28.91 2.47
C ASP A 397 -5.92 30.25 2.90
N GLY A 398 -5.02 30.82 2.08
CA GLY A 398 -4.41 32.14 2.31
C GLY A 398 -5.27 33.33 1.88
N SER A 399 -6.45 33.11 1.29
CA SER A 399 -7.35 34.15 0.75
C SER A 399 -8.56 34.46 1.64
N ASN A 400 -8.61 33.91 2.86
CA ASN A 400 -9.69 34.14 3.84
C ASN A 400 -9.26 35.03 5.01
#